data_AF-A0A1V6AMB0-F1
#
_entry.id   AF-A0A1V6AMB0-F1
#
_cell.length_a   1.000
_cell.length_b   1.000
_cell.length_c   1.000
_cell.angle_alpha   90.00
_cell.angle_beta   90.00
_cell.angle_gamma   90.00
#
_symmetry.space_group_name_H-M   'P 1'
#
loop_
_entity.id
_entity.type
_entity.pdbx_description
1 polymer ?
#
loop_
_entity_poly.entity_id
_entity_poly.type
_entity_poly.pdbx_seq_one_letter_code
_entity_poly.pdbx_strand_id
1 'polypeptide(L)'
;MNKILFSEDTLITIADSTRKQIADIHIGDRIISADGSVYIVTKLAMAATNRICIITTESGKKLKFAESSTIQSNNISVYSEMNLNIKEILTNSGTEKITNIIEDEYDGRVFAMYLNKDAYVIANDFVVK
;
A
#
# COMPACT_ATOMS: atom_id res chain seq x y z
N MET A 1 1.84 -14.89 -5.86
CA MET A 1 1.03 -13.66 -6.03
C MET A 1 1.59 -12.67 -5.05
N ASN A 2 2.39 -11.71 -5.53
CA ASN A 2 3.07 -10.78 -4.63
C ASN A 2 2.03 -9.79 -4.09
N LYS A 3 2.10 -9.52 -2.80
CA LYS A 3 1.14 -8.65 -2.11
C LYS A 3 1.89 -7.72 -1.17
N ILE A 4 1.33 -6.53 -1.00
CA ILE A 4 1.82 -5.56 -0.04
C ILE A 4 1.25 -5.90 1.33
N LEU A 5 2.12 -5.97 2.33
CA LEU A 5 1.79 -6.12 3.73
C LEU A 5 1.92 -4.76 4.40
N PHE A 6 0.83 -3.99 4.44
CA PHE A 6 0.83 -2.62 4.94
C PHE A 6 0.86 -2.58 6.47
N SER A 7 1.48 -1.57 7.07
CA SER A 7 1.35 -1.32 8.52
C SER A 7 -0.11 -1.03 8.91
N GLU A 8 -0.45 -1.31 10.16
CA GLU A 8 -1.84 -1.24 10.65
C GLU A 8 -2.47 0.17 10.61
N ASP A 9 -1.63 1.21 10.64
CA ASP A 9 -2.01 2.63 10.53
C ASP A 9 -2.24 3.10 9.08
N THR A 10 -2.04 2.24 8.08
CA THR A 10 -2.21 2.61 6.67
C THR A 10 -3.66 2.94 6.36
N LEU A 11 -3.88 4.14 5.79
CA LEU A 11 -5.18 4.63 5.35
C LEU A 11 -5.48 4.18 3.92
N ILE A 12 -6.54 3.40 3.75
CA ILE A 12 -7.06 2.95 2.46
C ILE A 12 -8.23 3.86 2.06
N THR A 13 -8.23 4.33 0.81
CA THR A 13 -9.38 5.07 0.26
C THR A 13 -10.47 4.08 -0.15
N ILE A 14 -11.67 4.26 0.40
CA ILE A 14 -12.82 3.38 0.15
C ILE A 14 -13.77 3.98 -0.91
N ALA A 15 -14.81 3.24 -1.28
CA ALA A 15 -15.68 3.55 -2.43
C ALA A 15 -16.36 4.93 -2.39
N ASP A 16 -16.58 5.50 -1.21
CA ASP A 16 -17.18 6.83 -1.04
C ASP A 16 -16.13 7.97 -1.00
N SER A 17 -14.88 7.66 -1.34
CA SER A 17 -13.71 8.55 -1.27
C SER A 17 -13.25 8.93 0.15
N THR A 18 -13.87 8.39 1.21
CA THR A 18 -13.33 8.52 2.56
C THR A 18 -12.15 7.58 2.78
N ARG A 19 -11.45 7.75 3.90
CA ARG A 19 -10.29 6.93 4.27
C ARG A 19 -10.59 6.11 5.51
N LYS A 20 -10.14 4.87 5.49
CA LYS A 20 -10.29 3.91 6.59
C LYS A 20 -8.96 3.23 6.87
N GLN A 21 -8.60 3.01 8.12
CA GLN A 21 -7.39 2.27 8.45
C GLN A 21 -7.51 0.82 7.96
N ILE A 22 -6.42 0.24 7.48
CA ILE A 22 -6.43 -1.13 6.96
C ILE A 22 -6.82 -2.13 8.05
N ALA A 23 -6.49 -1.85 9.32
CA ALA A 23 -6.89 -2.65 10.47
C ALA A 23 -8.42 -2.67 10.70
N ASP A 24 -9.13 -1.65 10.22
CA ASP A 24 -10.59 -1.54 10.33
C ASP A 24 -11.32 -2.07 9.09
N ILE A 25 -10.60 -2.39 8.00
CA ILE A 25 -11.21 -2.92 6.77
C ILE A 25 -11.78 -4.31 7.05
N HIS A 26 -12.97 -4.58 6.51
CA HIS A 26 -13.63 -5.87 6.61
C HIS A 26 -13.84 -6.51 5.23
N ILE A 27 -13.98 -7.84 5.22
CA ILE A 27 -14.45 -8.56 4.03
C ILE A 27 -15.84 -8.01 3.66
N GLY A 28 -16.03 -7.70 2.38
CA GLY A 28 -17.24 -7.03 1.88
C GLY A 28 -17.11 -5.51 1.75
N ASP A 29 -16.11 -4.89 2.39
CA ASP A 29 -15.84 -3.46 2.18
C ASP A 29 -15.51 -3.19 0.70
N ARG A 30 -15.90 -2.00 0.24
CA ARG A 30 -15.74 -1.57 -1.16
C ARG A 30 -14.61 -0.57 -1.26
N ILE A 31 -13.60 -0.86 -2.07
CA ILE A 31 -12.40 -0.04 -2.27
C ILE A 31 -12.47 0.63 -3.63
N ILE A 32 -12.11 1.91 -3.71
CA ILE A 32 -11.98 2.64 -4.97
C ILE A 32 -10.53 2.57 -5.46
N SER A 33 -10.37 2.31 -6.76
CA SER A 33 -9.09 2.41 -7.47
C SER A 33 -8.96 3.79 -8.13
N ALA A 34 -7.74 4.18 -8.51
CA ALA A 34 -7.47 5.48 -9.10
C ALA A 34 -8.19 5.73 -10.46
N ASP A 35 -8.61 4.67 -11.14
CA ASP A 35 -9.43 4.72 -12.35
C ASP A 35 -10.94 4.91 -12.08
N GLY A 36 -11.34 5.01 -10.80
CA GLY A 36 -12.73 5.11 -10.37
C GLY A 36 -13.47 3.77 -10.27
N SER A 37 -12.81 2.66 -10.63
CA SER A 37 -13.38 1.32 -10.49
C SER A 37 -13.51 0.95 -9.01
N VAL A 38 -14.60 0.25 -8.66
CA VAL A 38 -14.86 -0.20 -7.28
C VAL A 38 -14.71 -1.71 -7.18
N TYR A 39 -13.94 -2.15 -6.19
CA TYR A 39 -13.64 -3.56 -5.92
C TYR A 39 -14.10 -3.95 -4.52
N ILE A 40 -14.30 -5.24 -4.30
CA ILE A 40 -14.79 -5.79 -3.03
C ILE A 40 -13.66 -6.55 -2.36
N VAL A 41 -13.46 -6.30 -1.06
CA VAL A 41 -12.53 -7.08 -0.24
C VAL A 41 -13.07 -8.49 -0.05
N THR A 42 -12.32 -9.50 -0.48
CA THR A 42 -12.70 -10.92 -0.41
C THR A 42 -11.96 -11.69 0.66
N LYS A 43 -10.77 -11.22 1.06
CA LYS A 43 -9.96 -11.82 2.12
C LYS A 43 -9.04 -10.77 2.75
N LEU A 44 -8.74 -10.97 4.02
CA LEU A 44 -7.72 -10.25 4.77
C LEU A 44 -6.76 -11.26 5.39
N ALA A 45 -5.48 -10.89 5.47
CA ALA A 45 -4.47 -11.63 6.21
C ALA A 45 -3.67 -10.65 7.07
N MET A 46 -3.17 -11.14 8.18
CA MET A 46 -2.46 -10.33 9.18
C MET A 46 -1.30 -11.13 9.75
N ALA A 47 -0.19 -10.46 10.02
CA ALA A 47 0.95 -11.01 10.75
C ALA A 47 1.55 -9.95 11.68
N ALA A 48 2.14 -10.39 12.79
CA ALA A 48 2.99 -9.53 13.60
C ALA A 48 4.36 -9.39 12.92
N THR A 49 5.01 -8.23 13.08
CA THR A 49 6.39 -7.99 12.64
C THR A 49 7.09 -7.06 13.63
N ASN A 50 8.40 -7.20 13.75
CA ASN A 50 9.26 -6.33 14.56
C ASN A 50 10.03 -5.28 13.71
N ARG A 51 9.79 -5.27 12.39
CA ARG A 51 10.44 -4.40 11.40
C ARG A 51 9.49 -3.95 10.30
N ILE A 52 9.76 -2.78 9.74
CA ILE A 52 8.99 -2.20 8.63
C ILE A 52 9.90 -1.45 7.67
N CYS A 53 9.56 -1.45 6.38
CA CYS A 53 10.14 -0.56 5.39
C CYS A 53 9.29 0.69 5.25
N ILE A 54 9.92 1.84 5.00
CA ILE A 54 9.26 3.14 4.84
C ILE A 54 9.77 3.79 3.56
N ILE A 55 8.89 3.94 2.57
CA ILE A 55 9.14 4.81 1.41
C ILE A 55 8.68 6.22 1.77
N THR A 56 9.53 7.22 1.49
CA THR A 56 9.15 8.64 1.56
C THR A 56 9.29 9.30 0.19
N THR A 57 8.30 10.12 -0.19
CA THR A 57 8.34 10.91 -1.42
C THR A 57 8.86 12.33 -1.20
N GLU A 58 9.11 13.06 -2.28
CA GLU A 58 9.54 14.47 -2.23
C GLU A 58 8.52 15.41 -1.57
N SER A 59 7.22 15.08 -1.58
CA SER A 59 6.19 15.81 -0.82
C SER A 59 6.07 15.36 0.65
N GLY A 60 6.86 14.37 1.08
CA GLY A 60 6.88 13.86 2.44
C GLY A 60 5.83 12.78 2.74
N LYS A 61 5.10 12.28 1.73
CA LYS A 61 4.18 11.15 1.89
C LYS A 61 4.95 9.90 2.29
N LYS A 62 4.34 9.07 3.14
CA LYS A 62 4.95 7.85 3.66
C LYS A 62 4.08 6.62 3.46
N LEU A 63 4.69 5.55 2.94
CA LEU A 63 4.08 4.23 2.90
C LEU A 63 4.95 3.26 3.70
N LYS A 64 4.32 2.60 4.67
CA LYS A 64 4.95 1.63 5.57
C LYS A 64 4.48 0.23 5.21
N PHE A 65 5.41 -0.69 4.98
CA PHE A 65 5.10 -2.04 4.54
C PHE A 65 6.17 -3.04 4.97
N ALA A 66 5.82 -4.33 5.04
CA ALA A 66 6.79 -5.37 5.39
C ALA A 66 7.83 -5.55 4.27
N GLU A 67 9.07 -5.81 4.64
CA GLU A 67 10.23 -5.99 3.76
C GLU A 67 9.98 -6.98 2.60
N SER A 68 9.24 -8.06 2.88
CA SER A 68 8.89 -9.11 1.92
C SER A 68 7.85 -8.68 0.87
N SER A 69 7.35 -7.46 0.93
CA SER A 69 6.36 -6.95 -0.02
C SER A 69 6.96 -6.75 -1.41
N THR A 70 6.13 -6.81 -2.43
CA THR A 70 6.44 -6.22 -3.74
C THR A 70 5.48 -5.06 -3.94
N ILE A 71 5.99 -3.91 -4.36
CA ILE A 71 5.16 -2.73 -4.65
C ILE A 71 5.19 -2.51 -6.15
N GLN A 72 4.03 -2.64 -6.79
CA GLN A 72 3.84 -2.19 -8.16
C GLN A 72 3.07 -0.88 -8.19
N SER A 73 3.48 0.03 -9.07
CA SER A 73 2.79 1.28 -9.35
C SER A 73 2.88 1.58 -10.84
N ASN A 74 1.77 2.00 -11.45
CA ASN A 74 1.68 2.25 -12.90
C ASN A 74 2.20 1.09 -13.78
N ASN A 75 1.88 -0.16 -13.39
CA ASN A 75 2.30 -1.42 -14.03
C ASN A 75 3.81 -1.70 -14.01
N ILE A 76 4.56 -1.02 -13.14
CA ILE A 76 6.00 -1.22 -12.99
C ILE A 76 6.32 -1.62 -11.55
N SER A 77 7.30 -2.50 -11.35
CA SER A 77 7.81 -2.84 -10.02
C SER A 77 8.64 -1.68 -9.49
N VAL A 78 8.19 -1.07 -8.39
CA VAL A 78 8.90 0.03 -7.71
C VAL A 78 9.85 -0.53 -6.65
N TYR A 79 9.37 -1.51 -5.89
CA TYR A 79 10.14 -2.15 -4.82
C TYR A 79 9.96 -3.66 -4.85
N SER A 80 11.07 -4.39 -4.73
CA SER A 80 11.12 -5.84 -4.58
C SER A 80 12.46 -6.25 -3.99
N GLU A 81 12.49 -7.30 -3.18
CA GLU A 81 13.73 -7.89 -2.66
C GLU A 81 14.64 -6.83 -2.01
N MET A 82 14.07 -5.98 -1.15
CA MET A 82 14.78 -4.89 -0.46
C MET A 82 15.38 -3.79 -1.35
N ASN A 83 15.02 -3.73 -2.64
CA ASN A 83 15.59 -2.76 -3.56
C ASN A 83 14.54 -1.84 -4.16
N LEU A 84 14.89 -0.55 -4.29
CA LEU A 84 14.16 0.40 -5.14
C LEU A 84 14.62 0.21 -6.59
N ASN A 85 13.74 -0.34 -7.42
CA ASN A 85 13.99 -0.52 -8.84
C ASN A 85 13.86 0.82 -9.60
N ILE A 86 12.98 1.70 -9.12
CA ILE A 86 12.70 3.02 -9.70
C ILE A 86 12.55 4.05 -8.57
N LYS A 87 12.90 5.31 -8.87
CA LYS A 87 12.85 6.44 -7.92
C LYS A 87 11.61 7.32 -8.08
N GLU A 88 10.55 6.80 -8.68
CA GLU A 88 9.28 7.50 -8.90
C GLU A 88 8.12 6.54 -8.62
N ILE A 89 7.02 7.08 -8.12
CA ILE A 89 5.82 6.32 -7.76
C ILE A 89 4.56 7.14 -8.01
N LEU A 90 3.48 6.49 -8.44
CA LEU A 90 2.20 7.17 -8.65
C LEU A 90 1.51 7.42 -7.31
N THR A 91 1.06 8.66 -7.11
CA THR A 91 0.19 9.06 -6.01
C THR A 91 -1.11 9.66 -6.55
N ASN A 92 -2.09 9.91 -5.67
CA ASN A 92 -3.32 10.64 -6.01
C ASN A 92 -3.07 12.04 -6.59
N SER A 93 -1.92 12.65 -6.28
CA SER A 93 -1.54 13.99 -6.78
C SER A 93 -0.74 13.94 -8.08
N GLY A 94 -0.50 12.75 -8.63
CA GLY A 94 0.39 12.50 -9.75
C GLY A 94 1.65 11.72 -9.35
N THR A 95 2.55 11.55 -10.30
CA THR A 95 3.85 10.88 -10.08
C THR A 95 4.75 11.74 -9.21
N GLU A 96 5.37 11.14 -8.21
CA GLU A 96 6.32 11.79 -7.31
C GLU A 96 7.63 11.04 -7.22
N LYS A 97 8.72 11.76 -6.96
CA LYS A 97 10.02 11.16 -6.68
C LYS A 97 10.06 10.53 -5.30
N ILE A 98 10.68 9.36 -5.21
CA ILE A 98 11.05 8.71 -3.95
C ILE A 98 12.38 9.28 -3.49
N THR A 99 12.39 9.89 -2.31
CA THR A 99 13.60 10.47 -1.72
C THR A 99 14.40 9.45 -0.93
N ASN A 100 13.73 8.51 -0.27
CA ASN A 100 14.39 7.43 0.45
C ASN A 100 13.49 6.19 0.60
N ILE A 101 14.17 5.09 0.89
CA ILE A 101 13.61 3.92 1.56
C ILE A 101 14.49 3.63 2.76
N ILE A 102 13.87 3.39 3.92
CA ILE A 102 14.58 2.97 5.12
C ILE A 102 13.87 1.77 5.74
N GLU A 103 14.63 0.98 6.50
CA GLU A 103 14.08 0.05 7.48
C GLU A 103 14.06 0.73 8.84
N ASP A 104 13.04 0.42 9.63
CA ASP A 104 12.89 0.91 11.00
C ASP A 104 12.39 -0.20 11.93
N GLU A 105 12.65 -0.04 13.22
CA GLU A 105 12.03 -0.87 14.25
C GLU A 105 10.53 -0.62 14.28
N TYR A 106 9.75 -1.68 14.39
CA TYR A 106 8.29 -1.58 14.38
C TYR A 106 7.71 -2.73 15.19
N ASP A 107 7.09 -2.46 16.33
CA ASP A 107 6.39 -3.50 17.10
C ASP A 107 4.89 -3.40 16.82
N GLY A 108 4.41 -4.19 15.86
CA GLY A 108 3.01 -4.10 15.45
C GLY A 108 2.60 -5.15 14.44
N ARG A 109 1.51 -4.85 13.73
CA ARG A 109 0.92 -5.77 12.75
C ARG A 109 0.99 -5.21 11.35
N VAL A 110 1.06 -6.12 10.38
CA VAL A 110 0.94 -5.83 8.96
C VAL A 110 -0.22 -6.60 8.35
N PHE A 111 -0.86 -5.99 7.36
CA PHE A 111 -2.10 -6.46 6.76
C PHE A 111 -1.97 -6.60 5.25
N ALA A 112 -2.43 -7.73 4.72
CA ALA A 112 -2.64 -7.91 3.29
C ALA A 112 -4.15 -7.95 2.99
N MET A 113 -4.56 -7.16 2.01
CA MET A 113 -5.94 -7.08 1.53
C MET A 113 -6.05 -7.72 0.15
N TYR A 114 -7.05 -8.58 -0.01
CA TYR A 114 -7.35 -9.25 -1.28
C TYR A 114 -8.68 -8.74 -1.80
N LEU A 115 -8.69 -8.35 -3.07
CA LEU A 115 -9.87 -7.87 -3.77
C LEU A 115 -10.43 -8.97 -4.68
N ASN A 116 -11.68 -8.81 -5.10
CA ASN A 116 -12.35 -9.71 -6.05
C ASN A 116 -11.72 -9.72 -7.46
N LYS A 117 -10.87 -8.73 -7.77
CA LYS A 117 -10.01 -8.68 -8.96
C LYS A 117 -8.66 -8.08 -8.57
N ASP A 118 -7.61 -8.42 -9.33
CA ASP A 118 -6.31 -7.74 -9.15
C ASP A 118 -6.44 -6.28 -9.59
N ALA A 119 -6.21 -5.36 -8.66
CA ALA A 119 -6.47 -3.93 -8.84
C ALA A 119 -5.50 -3.10 -8.01
N TYR A 120 -5.30 -1.84 -8.40
CA TYR A 120 -4.59 -0.87 -7.59
C TYR A 120 -5.46 -0.41 -6.42
N VAL A 121 -4.80 -0.17 -5.29
CA VAL A 121 -5.38 0.44 -4.11
C VAL A 121 -4.73 1.78 -3.86
N ILE A 122 -5.50 2.71 -3.29
CA ILE A 122 -4.99 4.00 -2.86
C ILE A 122 -4.71 3.92 -1.35
N ALA A 123 -3.43 3.76 -0.99
CA ALA A 123 -2.95 3.59 0.38
C ALA A 123 -2.05 4.76 0.78
N ASN A 124 -2.42 5.56 1.79
CA ASN A 124 -1.72 6.80 2.17
C ASN A 124 -1.42 7.73 0.98
N ASP A 125 -2.37 7.84 0.04
CA ASP A 125 -2.24 8.53 -1.25
C ASP A 125 -1.36 7.86 -2.31
N PHE A 126 -0.70 6.74 -2.03
CA PHE A 126 0.03 5.96 -3.03
C PHE A 126 -0.91 5.04 -3.81
N VAL A 127 -0.75 4.98 -5.14
CA VAL A 127 -1.51 4.07 -6.01
C VAL A 127 -0.66 2.83 -6.27
N VAL A 128 -1.00 1.73 -5.59
CA VAL A 128 -0.12 0.54 -5.49
C VAL A 128 -0.88 -0.78 -5.55
N LYS A 129 -0.20 -1.88 -5.90
CA LYS A 129 -0.71 -3.26 -5.75
C LYS A 129 0.40 -4.27 -5.47
#